data_AF-A0AAX2MBQ0-F1
#
_entry.id   AF-A0AAX2MBQ0-F1
#
_cell.length_a   1.000
_cell.length_b   1.000
_cell.length_c   1.000
_cell.angle_alpha   90.00
_cell.angle_beta   90.00
_cell.angle_gamma   90.00
#
_symmetry.space_group_name_H-M   'P 1'
#
loop_
_entity.id
_entity.type
_entity.pdbx_description
1 polymer ?
#
loop_
_entity_poly.entity_id
_entity_poly.type
_entity_poly.pdbx_seq_one_letter_code
_entity_poly.pdbx_strand_id
1 'polypeptide(L)'
;MNQASDEKALVVLSGGQDSTTCLYWALRRFGAGKVEAVTFDYGQRHRVELDCARKIAALAGVRQTVLPIDTFAAIGGNALTDAGIAPEEGVRDDDALPNTFVPGRNLVFLTFAAAFAYTRGARHLVTGVTQTDYSGYPDCRENTLKALEVALRLGMDSRVELHTPLMYLSKAETVTLAQQVGALEALAWSHTCYNGEVPPCGHCASCELRAKGFAEAGVPDPLVERCQAEAQGL
;
A
#
# COMPACT_ATOMS: atom_id res chain seq x y z
N MET A 1 8.72 5.39 -30.39
CA MET A 1 7.79 4.60 -29.55
C MET A 1 8.63 3.69 -28.68
N ASN A 2 8.70 3.97 -27.37
CA ASN A 2 9.50 3.17 -26.46
C ASN A 2 8.81 1.79 -26.33
N GLN A 3 9.47 0.71 -26.77
CA GLN A 3 8.93 -0.64 -26.54
C GLN A 3 8.99 -0.90 -25.04
N ALA A 4 7.85 -0.73 -24.35
CA ALA A 4 7.70 -1.19 -22.98
C ALA A 4 8.01 -2.69 -22.94
N SER A 5 8.80 -3.12 -21.96
CA SER A 5 8.99 -4.55 -21.74
C SER A 5 7.66 -5.10 -21.23
N ASP A 6 7.07 -6.03 -21.99
CA ASP A 6 5.76 -6.66 -21.69
C ASP A 6 5.72 -7.41 -20.35
N GLU A 7 6.82 -7.43 -19.59
CA GLU A 7 6.96 -8.21 -18.38
C GLU A 7 7.43 -7.38 -17.17
N LYS A 8 7.74 -6.09 -17.34
CA LYS A 8 8.18 -5.22 -16.23
C LYS A 8 7.01 -4.71 -15.42
N ALA A 9 7.15 -4.77 -14.10
CA ALA A 9 6.16 -4.32 -13.13
C ALA A 9 6.70 -3.24 -12.19
N LEU A 10 5.90 -2.21 -11.96
CA LEU A 10 6.10 -1.21 -10.92
C LEU A 10 5.07 -1.45 -9.80
N VAL A 11 5.53 -1.52 -8.55
CA VAL A 11 4.66 -1.71 -7.38
C VAL A 11 4.57 -0.40 -6.60
N VAL A 12 3.34 0.05 -6.28
CA VAL A 12 3.13 1.13 -5.31
C VAL A 12 3.34 0.58 -3.91
N LEU A 13 4.47 0.94 -3.29
CA LEU A 13 4.94 0.42 -2.00
C LEU A 13 4.86 1.52 -0.93
N SER A 14 3.97 1.35 0.06
CA SER A 14 3.87 2.26 1.21
C SER A 14 4.62 1.76 2.44
N GLY A 15 5.08 0.51 2.44
CA GLY A 15 5.70 -0.11 3.62
C GLY A 15 4.68 -0.73 4.59
N GLY A 16 3.38 -0.68 4.27
CA GLY A 16 2.34 -1.36 5.03
C GLY A 16 2.08 -2.79 4.56
N GLN A 17 1.24 -3.51 5.32
CA GLN A 17 0.92 -4.92 5.09
C GLN A 17 0.53 -5.21 3.64
N ASP A 18 -0.46 -4.48 3.12
CA ASP A 18 -1.05 -4.76 1.81
C ASP A 18 -0.06 -4.51 0.68
N SER A 19 0.62 -3.36 0.71
CA SER A 19 1.64 -3.02 -0.29
C SER A 19 2.84 -3.98 -0.27
N THR A 20 3.19 -4.50 0.91
CA THR A 20 4.24 -5.53 1.06
C THR A 20 3.79 -6.85 0.45
N THR A 21 2.56 -7.30 0.74
CA THR A 21 1.99 -8.50 0.11
C THR A 21 1.95 -8.36 -1.42
N CYS A 22 1.55 -7.19 -1.94
CA CYS A 22 1.56 -6.90 -3.37
C CYS A 22 2.96 -6.94 -3.99
N LEU A 23 3.98 -6.44 -3.29
CA LEU A 23 5.36 -6.52 -3.76
C LEU A 23 5.79 -7.97 -3.94
N TYR A 24 5.58 -8.83 -2.93
CA TYR A 24 5.95 -10.23 -3.00
C TYR A 24 5.09 -11.03 -4.00
N TRP A 25 3.81 -10.67 -4.16
CA TRP A 25 2.97 -11.20 -5.24
C TRP A 25 3.56 -10.86 -6.61
N ALA A 26 3.98 -9.60 -6.82
CA ALA A 26 4.60 -9.18 -8.08
C ALA A 26 5.93 -9.90 -8.33
N LEU A 27 6.75 -10.11 -7.30
CA LEU A 27 8.00 -10.88 -7.40
C LEU A 27 7.74 -12.32 -7.87
N ARG A 28 6.73 -12.99 -7.30
CA ARG A 28 6.33 -14.34 -7.72
C ARG A 28 5.80 -14.37 -9.15
N ARG A 29 5.08 -13.32 -9.57
CA ARG A 29 4.38 -13.26 -10.86
C ARG A 29 5.26 -12.86 -12.04
N PHE A 30 6.22 -11.94 -11.84
CA PHE A 30 7.04 -11.33 -12.90
C PHE A 30 8.53 -11.64 -12.77
N GLY A 31 8.99 -12.05 -11.58
CA GLY A 31 10.39 -12.31 -11.27
C GLY A 31 11.15 -11.06 -10.80
N ALA A 32 12.08 -11.24 -9.86
CA ALA A 32 12.77 -10.15 -9.16
C ALA A 32 13.50 -9.16 -10.10
N GLY A 33 14.08 -9.62 -11.20
CA GLY A 33 14.78 -8.76 -12.16
C GLY A 33 13.87 -7.81 -12.97
N LYS A 34 12.54 -7.95 -12.85
CA LYS A 34 11.55 -7.18 -13.61
C LYS A 34 10.64 -6.31 -12.72
N VAL A 35 10.85 -6.35 -11.40
CA VAL A 35 10.03 -5.62 -10.43
C VAL A 35 10.80 -4.44 -9.86
N GLU A 36 10.18 -3.27 -9.90
CA GLU A 36 10.63 -2.06 -9.20
C GLU A 36 9.50 -1.55 -8.29
N ALA A 37 9.84 -0.74 -7.30
CA ALA A 37 8.89 -0.14 -6.37
C ALA A 37 8.92 1.39 -6.46
N VAL A 38 7.75 2.01 -6.30
CA VAL A 38 7.59 3.44 -6.10
C VAL A 38 6.90 3.70 -4.76
N THR A 39 7.42 4.66 -4.01
CA THR A 39 6.84 5.13 -2.75
C THR A 39 6.53 6.60 -2.88
N PHE A 40 5.40 7.05 -2.36
CA PHE A 40 5.02 8.46 -2.37
C PHE A 40 5.29 9.10 -1.01
N ASP A 41 6.07 10.17 -0.99
CA ASP A 41 6.21 11.08 0.16
C ASP A 41 5.28 12.26 -0.09
N TYR A 42 4.07 12.21 0.46
CA TYR A 42 3.04 13.21 0.22
C TYR A 42 2.84 14.17 1.40
N GLY A 43 3.84 14.26 2.28
CA GLY A 43 3.75 15.02 3.52
C GLY A 43 2.92 14.32 4.59
N GLN A 44 2.81 12.98 4.55
CA GLN A 44 2.08 12.23 5.56
C GLN A 44 2.60 12.52 6.98
N ARG A 45 1.66 12.56 7.93
CA ARG A 45 1.90 12.87 9.36
C ARG A 45 3.08 12.12 9.97
N HIS A 46 3.19 10.82 9.70
CA HIS A 46 4.27 9.98 10.20
C HIS A 46 5.15 9.50 9.04
N ARG A 47 6.46 9.75 9.13
CA ARG A 47 7.44 9.34 8.10
C ARG A 47 7.97 7.92 8.28
N VAL A 48 7.57 7.22 9.34
CA VAL A 48 7.96 5.83 9.63
C VAL A 48 7.64 4.88 8.47
N GLU A 49 6.54 5.13 7.76
CA GLU A 49 6.13 4.36 6.57
C GLU A 49 7.21 4.38 5.47
N LEU A 50 7.91 5.51 5.28
CA LEU A 50 8.96 5.64 4.28
C LEU A 50 10.16 4.76 4.63
N ASP A 51 10.52 4.66 5.91
CA ASP A 51 11.62 3.83 6.38
C ASP A 51 11.27 2.34 6.29
N CYS A 52 10.02 1.98 6.65
CA CYS A 52 9.49 0.63 6.43
C CYS A 52 9.52 0.26 4.94
N ALA A 53 9.06 1.13 4.05
CA ALA A 53 9.08 0.89 2.60
C ALA A 53 10.51 0.67 2.08
N ARG A 54 11.48 1.46 2.52
CA ARG A 54 12.91 1.28 2.18
C ARG A 54 13.43 -0.07 2.66
N LYS A 55 13.15 -0.44 3.92
CA LYS A 55 13.58 -1.71 4.52
C LYS A 55 12.98 -2.90 3.77
N ILE A 56 11.69 -2.86 3.48
CA ILE A 56 10.97 -3.91 2.75
C ILE A 56 11.50 -4.04 1.32
N ALA A 57 11.72 -2.93 0.61
CA ALA A 57 12.31 -2.96 -0.73
C ALA A 57 13.72 -3.59 -0.73
N ALA A 58 14.53 -3.27 0.28
CA ALA A 58 15.86 -3.85 0.44
C ALA A 58 15.80 -5.37 0.72
N LEU A 59 14.90 -5.83 1.59
CA LEU A 59 14.67 -7.26 1.85
C LEU A 59 14.21 -8.02 0.60
N ALA A 60 13.36 -7.37 -0.20
CA ALA A 60 12.88 -7.90 -1.47
C ALA A 60 13.93 -7.86 -2.60
N GLY A 61 15.06 -7.16 -2.41
CA GLY A 61 16.09 -6.99 -3.43
C GLY A 61 15.63 -6.17 -4.65
N VAL A 62 14.64 -5.28 -4.48
CA VAL A 62 14.10 -4.45 -5.57
C VAL A 62 14.59 -3.01 -5.49
N ARG A 63 14.74 -2.37 -6.66
CA ARG A 63 14.95 -0.92 -6.69
C ARG A 63 13.69 -0.21 -6.24
N GLN A 64 13.84 0.75 -5.33
CA GLN A 64 12.76 1.61 -4.86
C GLN A 64 13.08 3.07 -5.16
N THR A 65 12.10 3.79 -5.69
CA THR A 65 12.17 5.24 -5.91
C THR A 65 11.13 5.92 -5.03
N VAL A 66 11.55 6.94 -4.28
CA VAL A 66 10.62 7.81 -3.54
C VAL A 66 10.28 9.02 -4.40
N LEU A 67 8.99 9.27 -4.63
CA LEU A 67 8.49 10.45 -5.34
C LEU A 67 7.80 11.40 -4.35
N PRO A 68 8.29 12.64 -4.21
CA PRO A 68 7.62 13.64 -3.38
C PRO A 68 6.36 14.18 -4.07
N ILE A 69 5.29 14.39 -3.31
CA ILE A 69 4.04 15.05 -3.73
C ILE A 69 3.63 16.06 -2.66
N ASP A 70 4.08 17.30 -2.79
CA ASP A 70 3.93 18.37 -1.79
C ASP A 70 2.60 19.15 -1.88
N THR A 71 1.68 18.71 -2.74
CA THR A 71 0.44 19.44 -3.02
C THR A 71 -0.76 19.02 -2.17
N PHE A 72 -0.71 17.87 -1.50
CA PHE A 72 -1.84 17.39 -0.69
C PHE A 72 -2.11 18.27 0.54
N ALA A 73 -1.07 18.82 1.16
CA ALA A 73 -1.23 19.78 2.26
C ALA A 73 -1.93 21.07 1.80
N ALA A 74 -1.70 21.50 0.56
CA ALA A 74 -2.40 22.65 -0.04
C ALA A 74 -3.87 22.34 -0.39
N ILE A 75 -4.21 21.07 -0.64
CA ILE A 75 -5.61 20.63 -0.82
C ILE A 75 -6.34 20.61 0.54
N GLY A 76 -5.66 20.14 1.60
CA GLY A 76 -6.11 20.23 3.00
C GLY A 76 -7.31 19.35 3.39
N GLY A 77 -7.81 19.57 4.61
CA GLY A 77 -9.12 19.08 5.08
C GLY A 77 -9.19 17.65 5.66
N ASN A 78 -8.07 17.03 6.03
CA ASN A 78 -8.05 15.66 6.53
C ASN A 78 -6.91 15.39 7.54
N ALA A 79 -7.06 14.36 8.37
CA ALA A 79 -6.14 13.99 9.45
C ALA A 79 -4.75 13.50 9.00
N LEU A 80 -4.58 13.13 7.73
CA LEU A 80 -3.30 12.63 7.22
C LEU A 80 -2.36 13.74 6.73
N THR A 81 -2.91 14.91 6.44
CA THR A 81 -2.18 16.06 5.87
C THR A 81 -2.25 17.31 6.75
N ASP A 82 -3.17 17.34 7.72
CA ASP A 82 -3.29 18.40 8.72
C ASP A 82 -2.92 17.90 10.12
N ALA A 83 -1.86 18.46 10.72
CA ALA A 83 -1.40 18.09 12.04
C ALA A 83 -2.40 18.43 13.16
N GLY A 84 -3.29 19.40 12.93
CA GLY A 84 -4.31 19.85 13.87
C GLY A 84 -5.54 18.94 13.97
N ILE A 85 -5.67 17.95 13.07
CA ILE A 85 -6.78 17.01 13.05
C ILE A 85 -6.27 15.63 13.49
N ALA A 86 -6.82 15.12 14.59
CA ALA A 86 -6.52 13.76 15.04
C ALA A 86 -7.27 12.73 14.18
N PRO A 87 -6.65 11.59 13.81
CA PRO A 87 -7.37 10.48 13.20
C PRO A 87 -8.51 10.00 14.11
N GLU A 88 -9.66 9.63 13.52
CA GLU A 88 -10.77 9.01 14.26
C GLU A 88 -10.36 7.66 14.88
N GLU A 89 -10.91 7.36 16.06
CA GLU A 89 -10.71 6.08 16.78
C GLU A 89 -11.80 5.07 16.41
N GLY A 90 -11.44 3.77 16.37
CA GLY A 90 -12.37 2.67 16.08
C GLY A 90 -12.83 2.56 14.63
N VAL A 91 -13.53 1.46 14.32
CA VAL A 91 -14.24 1.27 13.03
C VAL A 91 -15.61 1.92 13.13
N ARG A 92 -15.98 2.75 12.14
CA ARG A 92 -17.32 3.36 12.07
C ARG A 92 -18.33 2.38 11.48
N ASP A 93 -19.54 2.43 12.00
CA ASP A 93 -20.72 1.68 11.53
C ASP A 93 -21.62 2.50 10.57
N ASP A 94 -21.21 3.73 10.19
CA ASP A 94 -21.96 4.59 9.27
C ASP A 94 -21.29 4.69 7.87
N ASP A 95 -22.09 5.05 6.85
CA ASP A 95 -21.62 5.20 5.46
C ASP A 95 -20.74 6.47 5.23
N ALA A 96 -20.35 7.16 6.29
CA ALA A 96 -19.57 8.38 6.22
C ALA A 96 -18.08 8.07 5.98
N LEU A 97 -17.44 8.87 5.12
CA LEU A 97 -16.00 8.73 4.88
C LEU A 97 -15.23 9.15 6.15
N PRO A 98 -14.25 8.36 6.63
CA PRO A 98 -13.45 8.72 7.80
C PRO A 98 -12.62 9.98 7.53
N ASN A 99 -12.27 10.72 8.58
CA ASN A 99 -11.50 11.96 8.47
C ASN A 99 -10.03 11.77 7.98
N THR A 100 -9.61 10.53 7.76
CA THR A 100 -8.34 10.15 7.10
C THR A 100 -8.47 10.04 5.58
N PHE A 101 -9.68 10.18 5.02
CA PHE A 101 -9.91 10.20 3.59
C PHE A 101 -9.40 11.50 2.96
N VAL A 102 -8.57 11.36 1.94
CA VAL A 102 -8.10 12.47 1.11
C VAL A 102 -8.71 12.30 -0.28
N PRO A 103 -9.68 13.15 -0.69
CA PRO A 103 -10.40 12.97 -1.94
C PRO A 103 -9.48 12.79 -3.16
N GLY A 104 -9.61 11.64 -3.84
CA GLY A 104 -8.89 11.34 -5.07
C GLY A 104 -7.39 11.06 -4.90
N ARG A 105 -6.90 10.89 -3.66
CA ARG A 105 -5.47 10.64 -3.40
C ARG A 105 -4.96 9.41 -4.14
N ASN A 106 -5.70 8.30 -4.13
CA ASN A 106 -5.26 7.09 -4.82
C ASN A 106 -5.27 7.28 -6.35
N LEU A 107 -6.16 8.11 -6.89
CA LEU A 107 -6.17 8.45 -8.31
C LEU A 107 -4.90 9.22 -8.69
N VAL A 108 -4.51 10.20 -7.88
CA VAL A 108 -3.27 10.99 -8.07
C VAL A 108 -2.05 10.08 -7.97
N PHE A 109 -1.96 9.22 -6.95
CA PHE A 109 -0.87 8.26 -6.79
C PHE A 109 -0.75 7.34 -7.99
N LEU A 110 -1.85 6.74 -8.45
CA LEU A 110 -1.84 5.83 -9.58
C LEU A 110 -1.51 6.56 -10.90
N THR A 111 -1.92 7.82 -11.04
CA THR A 111 -1.55 8.65 -12.19
C THR A 111 -0.04 8.93 -12.22
N PHE A 112 0.54 9.34 -11.09
CA PHE A 112 1.99 9.52 -10.99
C PHE A 112 2.76 8.21 -11.15
N ALA A 113 2.26 7.11 -10.57
CA ALA A 113 2.89 5.80 -10.70
C ALA A 113 2.88 5.32 -12.15
N ALA A 114 1.78 5.55 -12.88
CA ALA A 114 1.67 5.17 -14.28
C ALA A 114 2.58 6.02 -15.18
N ALA A 115 2.66 7.33 -14.95
CA ALA A 115 3.62 8.20 -15.63
C ALA A 115 5.07 7.78 -15.33
N PHE A 116 5.38 7.44 -14.07
CA PHE A 116 6.70 6.95 -13.70
C PHE A 116 7.00 5.59 -14.37
N ALA A 117 6.06 4.65 -14.33
CA ALA A 117 6.15 3.34 -14.99
C ALA A 117 6.43 3.49 -16.49
N TYR A 118 5.77 4.45 -17.16
CA TYR A 118 6.02 4.77 -18.56
C TYR A 118 7.50 5.11 -18.83
N THR A 119 8.10 5.98 -17.99
CA THR A 119 9.53 6.33 -18.14
C THR A 119 10.48 5.16 -17.90
N ARG A 120 10.04 4.13 -17.17
CA ARG A 120 10.80 2.91 -16.87
C ARG A 120 10.55 1.77 -17.87
N GLY A 121 9.63 1.97 -18.82
CA GLY A 121 9.18 0.93 -19.74
C GLY A 121 8.47 -0.22 -19.02
N ALA A 122 7.84 0.04 -17.87
CA ALA A 122 7.04 -0.91 -17.12
C ALA A 122 5.58 -0.86 -17.59
N ARG A 123 5.05 -2.01 -17.97
CA ARG A 123 3.67 -2.17 -18.43
C ARG A 123 2.72 -2.43 -17.26
N HIS A 124 3.16 -3.19 -16.27
CA HIS A 124 2.32 -3.59 -15.16
C HIS A 124 2.48 -2.62 -14.00
N LEU A 125 1.37 -2.13 -13.46
CA LEU A 125 1.34 -1.29 -12.27
C LEU A 125 0.53 -2.01 -11.19
N VAL A 126 1.20 -2.41 -10.11
CA VAL A 126 0.60 -3.17 -9.00
C VAL A 126 0.31 -2.23 -7.84
N THR A 127 -0.89 -2.33 -7.27
CA THR A 127 -1.33 -1.53 -6.12
C THR A 127 -2.05 -2.40 -5.09
N GLY A 128 -1.91 -2.04 -3.81
CA GLY A 128 -2.53 -2.75 -2.68
C GLY A 128 -3.91 -2.22 -2.28
N VAL A 129 -4.54 -1.38 -3.09
CA VAL A 129 -5.91 -0.93 -2.82
C VAL A 129 -6.89 -2.10 -2.87
N THR A 130 -7.89 -2.05 -1.99
CA THR A 130 -8.93 -3.06 -1.87
C THR A 130 -10.30 -2.41 -1.68
N GLN A 131 -11.36 -3.11 -2.09
CA GLN A 131 -12.75 -2.68 -1.91
C GLN A 131 -13.45 -3.39 -0.74
N THR A 132 -12.86 -4.45 -0.20
CA THR A 132 -13.43 -5.24 0.91
C THR A 132 -13.27 -4.58 2.28
N ASP A 133 -12.32 -3.65 2.43
CA ASP A 133 -12.11 -2.93 3.67
C ASP A 133 -13.26 -1.93 3.92
N TYR A 134 -13.76 -1.94 5.16
CA TYR A 134 -14.98 -1.25 5.62
C TYR A 134 -15.02 0.27 5.33
N SER A 135 -13.88 0.89 5.04
CA SER A 135 -13.76 2.33 4.77
C SER A 135 -14.46 2.82 3.48
N GLY A 136 -14.81 1.93 2.56
CA GLY A 136 -15.69 2.26 1.42
C GLY A 136 -15.15 3.30 0.43
N TYR A 137 -13.85 3.61 0.48
CA TYR A 137 -13.23 4.69 -0.30
C TYR A 137 -13.53 4.57 -1.80
N PRO A 138 -14.16 5.57 -2.43
CA PRO A 138 -14.59 5.47 -3.82
C PRO A 138 -13.41 5.33 -4.79
N ASP A 139 -12.23 5.84 -4.42
CA ASP A 139 -10.99 5.74 -5.20
C ASP A 139 -10.23 4.41 -5.02
N CYS A 140 -10.75 3.48 -4.22
CA CYS A 140 -10.25 2.10 -4.10
C CYS A 140 -11.11 1.06 -4.85
N ARG A 141 -12.29 1.45 -5.36
CA ARG A 141 -13.26 0.52 -5.96
C ARG A 141 -12.81 0.02 -7.32
N GLU A 142 -13.13 -1.22 -7.65
CA GLU A 142 -12.73 -1.86 -8.91
C GLU A 142 -13.17 -1.04 -10.14
N ASN A 143 -14.43 -0.58 -10.17
CA ASN A 143 -14.95 0.22 -11.29
C ASN A 143 -14.18 1.53 -11.47
N THR A 144 -13.76 2.15 -10.36
CA THR A 144 -12.94 3.37 -10.41
C THR A 144 -11.56 3.09 -11.00
N LEU A 145 -10.92 1.99 -10.59
CA LEU A 145 -9.60 1.62 -11.12
C LEU A 145 -9.66 1.18 -12.59
N LYS A 146 -10.72 0.48 -13.01
CA LYS A 146 -10.96 0.15 -14.42
C LYS A 146 -11.13 1.40 -15.28
N ALA A 147 -11.89 2.39 -14.79
CA ALA A 147 -12.05 3.66 -15.47
C ALA A 147 -10.71 4.43 -15.56
N LEU A 148 -9.93 4.44 -14.47
CA LEU A 148 -8.62 5.06 -14.45
C LEU A 148 -7.64 4.37 -15.42
N GLU A 149 -7.61 3.04 -15.47
CA GLU A 149 -6.77 2.30 -16.43
C GLU A 149 -7.04 2.71 -17.87
N VAL A 150 -8.32 2.84 -18.26
CA VAL A 150 -8.71 3.32 -19.59
C VAL A 150 -8.18 4.73 -19.83
N ALA A 151 -8.37 5.64 -18.89
CA ALA A 151 -7.87 7.01 -18.99
C ALA A 151 -6.34 7.06 -19.14
N LEU A 152 -5.60 6.26 -18.38
CA LEU A 152 -4.14 6.18 -18.43
C LEU A 152 -3.62 5.62 -19.76
N ARG A 153 -4.29 4.58 -20.30
CA ARG A 153 -3.96 4.02 -21.62
C ARG A 153 -4.15 5.06 -22.72
N LEU A 154 -5.31 5.71 -22.76
CA LEU A 154 -5.64 6.71 -23.77
C LEU A 154 -4.75 7.95 -23.66
N GLY A 155 -4.57 8.47 -22.45
CA GLY A 155 -3.84 9.72 -22.20
C GLY A 155 -2.33 9.63 -22.47
N MET A 156 -1.75 8.44 -22.38
CA MET A 156 -0.30 8.23 -22.60
C MET A 156 0.03 7.42 -23.85
N ASP A 157 -0.97 7.06 -24.67
CA ASP A 157 -0.84 6.08 -25.77
C ASP A 157 -0.04 4.85 -25.33
N SER A 158 -0.49 4.24 -24.23
CA SER A 158 0.24 3.18 -23.53
C SER A 158 -0.61 1.93 -23.34
N ARG A 159 0.05 0.82 -22.99
CA ARG A 159 -0.58 -0.47 -22.68
C ARG A 159 -0.55 -0.78 -21.18
N VAL A 160 -0.52 0.26 -20.33
CA VAL A 160 -0.46 0.08 -18.87
C VAL A 160 -1.58 -0.83 -18.39
N GLU A 161 -1.29 -1.68 -17.41
CA GLU A 161 -2.23 -2.64 -16.84
C GLU A 161 -2.15 -2.56 -15.31
N LEU A 162 -3.27 -2.24 -14.68
CA LEU A 162 -3.42 -2.13 -13.24
C LEU A 162 -3.70 -3.51 -12.65
N HIS A 163 -2.89 -3.90 -11.67
CA HIS A 163 -3.04 -5.13 -10.90
C HIS A 163 -3.43 -4.79 -9.47
N THR A 164 -4.58 -5.31 -9.05
CA THR A 164 -5.13 -5.13 -7.69
C THR A 164 -5.36 -6.50 -7.06
N PRO A 165 -4.29 -7.24 -6.70
CA PRO A 165 -4.41 -8.64 -6.28
C PRO A 165 -5.20 -8.82 -4.98
N LEU A 166 -5.42 -7.74 -4.23
CA LEU A 166 -6.15 -7.74 -2.95
C LEU A 166 -7.61 -7.28 -3.09
N MET A 167 -8.07 -6.89 -4.29
CA MET A 167 -9.35 -6.19 -4.53
C MET A 167 -10.56 -6.83 -3.83
N TYR A 168 -10.59 -8.17 -3.79
CA TYR A 168 -11.69 -8.97 -3.28
C TYR A 168 -11.33 -9.80 -2.05
N LEU A 169 -10.12 -9.65 -1.52
CA LEU A 169 -9.65 -10.44 -0.40
C LEU A 169 -10.03 -9.77 0.91
N SER A 170 -10.56 -10.54 1.85
CA SER A 170 -10.61 -10.16 3.26
C SER A 170 -9.20 -9.98 3.83
N LYS A 171 -9.11 -9.44 5.05
CA LYS A 171 -7.82 -9.29 5.72
C LYS A 171 -7.16 -10.63 6.04
N ALA A 172 -7.95 -11.64 6.42
CA ALA A 172 -7.47 -13.00 6.64
C ALA A 172 -6.94 -13.66 5.36
N GLU A 173 -7.65 -13.48 4.24
CA GLU A 173 -7.20 -13.96 2.93
C GLU A 173 -5.94 -13.21 2.46
N THR A 174 -5.82 -11.93 2.78
CA THR A 174 -4.59 -11.15 2.51
C THR A 174 -3.40 -11.67 3.31
N VAL A 175 -3.60 -12.06 4.58
CA VAL A 175 -2.56 -12.71 5.40
C VAL A 175 -2.18 -14.07 4.81
N THR A 176 -3.18 -14.85 4.38
CA THR A 176 -2.97 -16.15 3.74
C THR A 176 -2.17 -15.99 2.45
N LEU A 177 -2.53 -15.01 1.62
CA LEU A 177 -1.77 -14.68 0.41
C LEU A 177 -0.33 -14.27 0.76
N ALA A 178 -0.14 -13.44 1.77
CA ALA A 178 1.18 -13.02 2.24
C ALA A 178 2.07 -14.22 2.60
N GLN A 179 1.51 -15.23 3.27
CA GLN A 179 2.21 -16.48 3.57
C GLN A 179 2.56 -17.25 2.28
N GLN A 180 1.61 -17.41 1.36
CA GLN A 180 1.82 -18.12 0.09
C GLN A 180 2.91 -17.49 -0.78
N VAL A 181 2.98 -16.16 -0.83
CA VAL A 181 3.98 -15.45 -1.64
C VAL A 181 5.34 -15.34 -0.93
N GLY A 182 5.40 -15.63 0.37
CA GLY A 182 6.62 -15.58 1.18
C GLY A 182 6.93 -14.20 1.76
N ALA A 183 5.91 -13.39 2.05
CA ALA A 183 6.06 -12.01 2.54
C ALA A 183 6.18 -11.89 4.07
N LEU A 184 5.96 -12.97 4.84
CA LEU A 184 5.87 -12.90 6.31
C LEU A 184 7.12 -12.27 6.97
N GLU A 185 8.32 -12.61 6.49
CA GLU A 185 9.56 -12.02 7.02
C GLU A 185 9.62 -10.51 6.80
N ALA A 186 9.21 -10.02 5.62
CA ALA A 186 9.13 -8.59 5.36
C ALA A 186 8.01 -7.91 6.14
N LEU A 187 6.90 -8.60 6.40
CA LEU A 187 5.81 -8.08 7.22
C LEU A 187 6.22 -7.79 8.66
N ALA A 188 7.27 -8.42 9.18
CA ALA A 188 7.88 -8.07 10.46
C ALA A 188 8.36 -6.60 10.52
N TRP A 189 8.66 -6.01 9.36
CA TRP A 189 9.18 -4.65 9.19
C TRP A 189 8.15 -3.67 8.62
N SER A 190 6.89 -4.11 8.49
CA SER A 190 5.82 -3.28 7.95
C SER A 190 5.23 -2.31 8.98
N HIS A 191 4.57 -1.26 8.50
CA HIS A 191 3.85 -0.30 9.34
C HIS A 191 2.35 -0.26 9.03
N THR A 192 1.52 -0.18 10.06
CA THR A 192 0.06 -0.15 9.90
C THR A 192 -0.61 0.87 10.84
N CYS A 193 0.03 1.29 11.93
CA CYS A 193 -0.60 2.11 12.95
C CYS A 193 -0.82 3.56 12.48
N TYR A 194 -2.06 4.05 12.49
CA TYR A 194 -2.33 5.47 12.15
C TYR A 194 -1.71 6.48 13.11
N ASN A 195 -1.35 6.05 14.33
CA ASN A 195 -0.66 6.88 15.32
C ASN A 195 0.87 6.84 15.20
N GLY A 196 1.41 6.10 14.22
CA GLY A 196 2.85 5.99 14.00
C GLY A 196 3.60 5.11 15.02
N GLU A 197 2.89 4.34 15.86
CA GLU A 197 3.48 3.54 16.93
C GLU A 197 4.06 2.21 16.43
N VAL A 198 5.19 1.80 17.05
CA VAL A 198 5.83 0.49 16.90
C VAL A 198 6.28 0.03 18.31
N PRO A 199 5.75 -1.07 18.87
CA PRO A 199 4.69 -1.94 18.34
C PRO A 199 3.38 -1.19 18.02
N PRO A 200 2.48 -1.77 17.20
CA PRO A 200 1.21 -1.10 16.85
C PRO A 200 0.37 -0.79 18.10
N CYS A 201 -0.25 0.40 18.16
CA CYS A 201 -1.01 0.88 19.34
C CYS A 201 -2.15 -0.04 19.81
N GLY A 202 -2.67 -0.89 18.92
CA GLY A 202 -3.73 -1.86 19.22
C GLY A 202 -5.16 -1.30 19.26
N HIS A 203 -5.36 0.03 19.19
CA HIS A 203 -6.68 0.66 19.35
C HIS A 203 -7.12 1.53 18.16
N CYS A 204 -6.27 1.80 17.17
CA CYS A 204 -6.70 2.45 15.93
C CYS A 204 -7.30 1.44 14.95
N ALA A 205 -8.22 1.87 14.08
CA ALA A 205 -8.93 1.00 13.13
C ALA A 205 -7.98 0.11 12.30
N SER A 206 -6.83 0.64 11.87
CA SER A 206 -5.85 -0.12 11.09
C SER A 206 -5.18 -1.23 11.91
N CYS A 207 -4.89 -0.97 13.19
CA CYS A 207 -4.36 -1.99 14.11
C CYS A 207 -5.38 -3.09 14.37
N GLU A 208 -6.65 -2.74 14.61
CA GLU A 208 -7.73 -3.70 14.83
C GLU A 208 -7.93 -4.61 13.61
N LEU A 209 -7.99 -4.03 12.40
CA LEU A 209 -8.13 -4.79 11.15
C LEU A 209 -6.97 -5.77 10.94
N ARG A 210 -5.73 -5.33 11.16
CA ARG A 210 -4.55 -6.19 11.05
C ARG A 210 -4.61 -7.33 12.06
N ALA A 211 -4.83 -7.02 13.33
CA ALA A 211 -4.89 -8.02 14.40
C ALA A 211 -5.98 -9.07 14.12
N LYS A 212 -7.18 -8.62 13.71
CA LYS A 212 -8.28 -9.49 13.31
C LYS A 212 -7.89 -10.39 12.13
N GLY A 213 -7.27 -9.82 11.09
CA GLY A 213 -6.85 -10.57 9.90
C GLY A 213 -5.85 -11.68 10.22
N PHE A 214 -4.84 -11.41 11.05
CA PHE A 214 -3.89 -12.44 11.48
C PHE A 214 -4.54 -13.51 12.35
N ALA A 215 -5.40 -13.11 13.29
CA ALA A 215 -6.14 -14.04 14.16
C ALA A 215 -7.07 -14.98 13.35
N GLU A 216 -7.86 -14.43 12.42
CA GLU A 216 -8.77 -15.21 11.56
C GLU A 216 -8.01 -16.13 10.59
N ALA A 217 -6.83 -15.72 10.13
CA ALA A 217 -5.97 -16.58 9.30
C ALA A 217 -5.26 -17.69 10.09
N GLY A 218 -5.27 -17.64 11.43
CA GLY A 218 -4.52 -18.56 12.28
C GLY A 218 -3.00 -18.43 12.12
N VAL A 219 -2.52 -17.23 11.77
CA VAL A 219 -1.10 -16.93 11.55
C VAL A 219 -0.64 -15.91 12.59
N PRO A 220 0.46 -16.16 13.32
CA PRO A 220 1.04 -15.15 14.21
C PRO A 220 1.47 -13.90 13.44
N ASP A 221 1.26 -12.71 14.02
CA ASP A 221 1.68 -11.46 13.38
C ASP A 221 3.20 -11.24 13.55
N PRO A 222 4.00 -11.32 12.46
CA PRO A 222 5.46 -11.25 12.55
C PRO A 222 5.96 -9.87 13.01
N LEU A 223 5.17 -8.80 12.85
CA LEU A 223 5.52 -7.48 13.39
C LEU A 223 5.44 -7.49 14.91
N VAL A 224 4.39 -8.10 15.46
CA VAL A 224 4.17 -8.20 16.90
C VAL A 224 5.21 -9.14 17.52
N GLU A 225 5.47 -10.30 16.90
CA GLU A 225 6.50 -11.24 17.35
C GLU A 225 7.89 -10.60 17.40
N ARG A 226 8.29 -9.88 16.34
CA ARG A 226 9.56 -9.14 16.32
C ARG A 226 9.64 -8.13 17.47
N CYS A 227 8.60 -7.30 17.66
CA CYS A 227 8.61 -6.29 18.71
C CYS A 227 8.65 -6.90 20.11
N GLN A 228 8.01 -8.06 20.31
CA GLN A 228 8.05 -8.80 21.59
C GLN A 228 9.44 -9.39 21.86
N ALA A 229 10.09 -9.97 20.84
CA ALA A 229 11.46 -10.46 20.95
C ALA A 229 12.44 -9.34 21.30
N GLU A 230 12.36 -8.20 20.61
CA GLU A 230 13.19 -7.02 20.88
C GLU A 230 12.99 -6.49 22.31
N ALA A 231 11.75 -6.46 22.81
CA ALA A 231 11.44 -6.06 24.19
C ALA A 231 12.00 -7.03 25.24
N GLN A 232 12.21 -8.30 24.88
CA GLN A 232 12.79 -9.33 25.72
C GLN A 232 14.32 -9.43 25.60
N GLY A 233 14.95 -8.62 24.72
CA GLY A 233 16.39 -8.63 24.48
C GLY A 233 16.89 -9.84 23.67
N LEU A 234 15.99 -10.46 22.91
CA LEU A 234 16.25 -11.56 21.96
C LEU A 234 16.43 -11.02 20.54
#